data_AF-A0AAV8WUH9-F1
#
_entry.id   AF-A0AAV8WUH9-F1
#
_cell.length_a   1.000
_cell.length_b   1.000
_cell.length_c   1.000
_cell.angle_alpha   90.00
_cell.angle_beta   90.00
_cell.angle_gamma   90.00
#
_symmetry.space_group_name_H-M   'P 1'
#
loop_
_entity.id
_entity.type
_entity.pdbx_description
1 polymer ?
#
loop_
_entity_poly.entity_id
_entity_poly.type
_entity_poly.pdbx_seq_one_letter_code
_entity_poly.pdbx_strand_id
1 'polypeptide(L)'
;MAEQFDLSSELDSHAEMEINMLVYDMAKRRKSIWKSSYMEKRRSHGEFTLTSEFSDSRFRNYFRLNRIKFNEVHSIIESKIYSEGCNTQIPMGTKEKLAVFLG
;
A
#
# COMPACT_ATOMS: atom_id res chain seq x y z
N MET A 1 24.72 10.09 61.10
CA MET A 1 24.10 9.58 59.85
C MET A 1 24.18 10.71 58.84
N ALA A 2 25.01 10.57 57.82
CA ALA A 2 25.00 11.45 56.65
C ALA A 2 24.73 10.54 55.45
N GLU A 3 23.49 10.54 54.97
CA GLU A 3 23.12 9.86 53.73
C GLU A 3 23.76 10.63 52.58
N GLN A 4 24.77 10.03 51.94
CA GLN A 4 25.25 10.50 50.64
C GLN A 4 24.18 10.11 49.61
N PHE A 5 23.39 11.08 49.20
CA PHE A 5 22.40 10.91 48.15
C PHE A 5 23.15 10.79 46.81
N ASP A 6 23.27 9.55 46.32
CA ASP A 6 24.00 9.22 45.09
C ASP A 6 23.20 9.65 43.86
N LEU A 7 23.37 10.92 43.48
CA LEU A 7 22.80 11.55 42.29
C LEU A 7 23.39 11.01 40.97
N SER A 8 24.37 10.11 41.01
CA SER A 8 24.98 9.53 39.81
C SER A 8 24.01 8.62 39.04
N SER A 9 23.07 7.97 39.72
CA SER A 9 22.15 7.01 39.10
C SER A 9 21.03 7.66 38.28
N GLU A 10 20.62 8.88 38.60
CA GLU A 10 19.53 9.57 37.89
C GLU A 10 20.00 10.18 36.56
N LEU A 11 21.24 10.68 36.53
CA LEU A 11 21.88 11.26 35.34
C LEU A 11 22.08 10.24 34.21
N ASP A 12 22.48 9.02 34.55
CA ASP A 12 22.67 7.92 33.57
C ASP A 12 21.32 7.50 32.97
N SER A 13 20.27 7.41 33.81
CA SER A 13 18.93 7.01 33.38
C SER A 13 18.28 7.99 32.39
N HIS A 14 18.54 9.29 32.54
CA HIS A 14 18.02 10.32 31.65
C HIS A 14 18.70 10.28 30.27
N ALA A 15 20.03 10.09 30.26
CA ALA A 15 20.79 9.94 29.02
C ALA A 15 20.35 8.70 28.23
N GLU A 16 20.13 7.57 28.93
CA GLU A 16 19.61 6.35 28.32
C GLU A 16 18.18 6.52 27.77
N MET A 17 17.31 7.22 28.50
CA MET A 17 15.94 7.53 28.04
C MET A 17 15.95 8.40 26.78
N GLU A 18 16.84 9.39 26.70
CA GLU A 18 16.98 10.27 25.55
C GLU A 18 17.51 9.53 24.31
N ILE A 19 18.49 8.63 24.50
CA ILE A 19 19.00 7.73 23.45
C ILE A 19 17.88 6.80 22.97
N ASN A 20 17.12 6.18 23.89
CA ASN A 20 16.02 5.29 23.54
C ASN A 20 14.90 6.01 22.78
N MET A 21 14.62 7.27 23.12
CA MET A 21 13.65 8.11 22.40
C MET A 21 14.13 8.48 21.00
N LEU A 22 15.43 8.78 20.84
CA LEU A 22 16.08 8.99 19.53
C LEU A 22 16.04 7.73 18.67
N VAL A 23 16.34 6.56 19.25
CA VAL A 23 16.25 5.26 18.55
C VAL A 23 14.82 4.96 18.12
N TYR A 24 13.84 5.23 18.98
CA TYR A 24 12.42 5.08 18.66
C TYR A 24 11.98 6.02 17.52
N ASP A 25 12.40 7.29 17.55
CA ASP A 25 12.10 8.26 16.49
C ASP A 25 12.77 7.89 15.16
N MET A 26 14.01 7.40 15.20
CA MET A 26 14.70 6.88 14.01
C MET A 26 14.01 5.63 13.45
N ALA A 27 13.53 4.72 14.31
CA ALA A 27 12.77 3.54 13.90
C ALA A 27 11.40 3.92 13.30
N LYS A 28 10.70 4.90 13.88
CA LYS A 28 9.41 5.41 13.40
C LYS A 28 9.53 6.08 12.03
N ARG A 29 10.62 6.80 11.77
CA ARG A 29 10.91 7.49 10.49
C ARG A 29 11.35 6.54 9.37
N ARG A 30 11.68 5.29 9.67
CA ARG A 30 12.15 4.27 8.70
C ARG A 30 11.06 3.39 8.11
N LYS A 31 9.78 3.75 8.22
CA LYS A 31 8.78 3.20 7.30
C LYS A 31 9.00 3.84 5.93
N SER A 32 9.97 3.28 5.20
CA SER A 32 10.10 3.48 3.75
C SER A 32 8.73 3.17 3.16
N ILE A 33 7.99 4.21 2.79
CA ILE A 33 6.81 4.05 1.94
C ILE A 33 7.37 3.37 0.72
N TRP A 34 7.00 2.11 0.52
CA TRP A 34 7.43 1.33 -0.62
C TRP A 34 6.86 2.00 -1.88
N LYS A 35 7.54 3.04 -2.37
CA LYS A 35 7.34 3.63 -3.68
C LYS A 35 7.97 2.67 -4.67
N SER A 36 7.35 1.49 -4.80
CA SER A 36 7.69 0.61 -5.91
C SER A 36 7.34 1.35 -7.20
N SER A 37 8.14 1.18 -8.25
CA SER A 37 7.83 1.79 -9.55
C SER A 37 6.44 1.40 -10.05
N TYR A 38 5.94 0.25 -9.62
CA TYR A 38 4.56 -0.20 -9.84
C TYR A 38 3.52 0.70 -9.18
N MET A 39 3.66 1.09 -7.91
CA MET A 39 2.72 2.01 -7.24
C MET A 39 2.69 3.40 -7.88
N GLU A 40 3.84 3.85 -8.39
CA GLU A 40 3.96 5.12 -9.09
C GLU A 40 3.31 5.06 -10.49
N LYS A 41 3.50 3.96 -11.21
CA LYS A 41 2.83 3.71 -12.50
C LYS A 41 1.33 3.45 -12.36
N ARG A 42 0.85 2.84 -11.26
CA ARG A 42 -0.58 2.56 -11.02
C ARG A 42 -1.41 3.83 -11.03
N ARG A 43 -0.85 4.92 -10.49
CA ARG A 43 -1.51 6.24 -10.49
C ARG A 43 -1.67 6.84 -11.87
N SER A 44 -0.77 6.54 -12.81
CA SER A 44 -0.78 7.14 -14.15
C SER A 44 -1.42 6.25 -15.22
N HIS A 45 -1.24 4.92 -15.15
CA HIS A 45 -1.64 3.98 -16.21
C HIS A 45 -2.88 3.15 -15.88
N GLY A 46 -3.24 3.05 -14.58
CA GLY A 46 -4.30 2.16 -14.12
C GLY A 46 -3.80 0.73 -13.83
N GLU A 47 -4.52 0.05 -12.95
CA GLU A 47 -4.28 -1.31 -12.47
C GLU A 47 -4.48 -2.36 -13.57
N PHE A 48 -5.56 -2.26 -14.35
CA PHE A 48 -5.82 -3.22 -15.44
C PHE A 48 -4.75 -3.13 -16.54
N THR A 49 -4.35 -1.92 -16.91
CA THR A 49 -3.30 -1.70 -17.90
C THR A 49 -1.98 -2.30 -17.44
N LEU A 50 -1.58 -2.09 -16.18
CA LEU A 50 -0.33 -2.65 -15.65
C LEU A 50 -0.34 -4.16 -15.55
N THR A 51 -1.48 -4.73 -15.15
CA THR A 51 -1.62 -6.18 -15.08
C THR A 51 -1.79 -6.84 -16.45
N SER A 52 -2.09 -6.07 -17.50
CA SER A 52 -2.13 -6.59 -18.87
C SER A 52 -0.76 -7.11 -19.33
N GLU A 53 0.34 -6.48 -18.88
CA GLU A 53 1.73 -6.87 -19.17
C GLU A 53 2.21 -8.08 -18.35
N PHE A 54 1.42 -8.56 -17.37
CA PHE A 54 1.83 -9.69 -16.54
C PHE A 54 1.83 -10.99 -17.35
N SER A 55 2.79 -11.87 -17.05
CA SER A 55 2.67 -13.27 -17.48
C SER A 55 1.42 -13.91 -16.88
N ASP A 56 0.86 -14.93 -17.52
CA ASP A 56 -0.36 -15.60 -17.03
C ASP A 56 -0.20 -16.17 -15.61
N SER A 57 1.00 -16.63 -15.25
CA SER A 57 1.30 -17.09 -13.90
C SER A 57 1.23 -15.94 -12.89
N ARG A 58 1.80 -14.78 -13.23
CA ARG A 58 1.80 -13.59 -12.37
C ARG A 58 0.40 -12.98 -12.28
N PHE A 59 -0.33 -12.91 -13.38
CA PHE A 59 -1.73 -12.48 -13.42
C PHE A 59 -2.61 -13.37 -12.51
N ARG A 60 -2.46 -14.70 -12.65
CA ARG A 60 -3.19 -15.67 -11.81
C ARG A 60 -2.84 -15.54 -10.34
N ASN A 61 -1.57 -15.32 -10.00
CA ASN A 61 -1.18 -15.15 -8.60
C ASN A 61 -1.67 -13.82 -8.03
N TYR A 62 -1.70 -12.76 -8.84
CA TYR A 62 -2.14 -11.44 -8.43
C TYR A 62 -3.65 -11.39 -8.18
N PHE A 63 -4.46 -11.75 -9.19
CA PHE A 63 -5.93 -11.70 -9.07
C PHE A 63 -6.57 -12.97 -8.50
N ARG A 64 -5.79 -14.02 -8.26
CA ARG A 64 -6.28 -15.38 -7.92
C ARG A 64 -7.24 -15.96 -8.97
N LEU A 65 -7.19 -15.42 -10.18
CA LEU A 65 -8.04 -15.75 -11.33
C LEU A 65 -7.17 -15.78 -12.60
N ASN A 66 -7.45 -16.69 -13.53
CA ASN A 66 -6.84 -16.62 -14.85
C ASN A 66 -7.56 -15.56 -15.71
N ARG A 67 -6.96 -15.19 -16.84
CA ARG A 67 -7.51 -14.15 -17.73
C ARG A 67 -8.91 -14.50 -18.27
N ILE A 68 -9.17 -15.78 -18.51
CA ILE A 68 -10.47 -16.26 -19.00
C ILE A 68 -11.55 -16.00 -17.95
N LYS A 69 -11.34 -16.46 -16.72
CA LYS A 69 -12.25 -16.24 -15.58
C LYS A 69 -12.43 -14.77 -15.25
N PHE A 70 -11.36 -13.98 -15.35
CA PHE A 70 -11.45 -12.54 -15.18
C PHE A 70 -12.42 -11.93 -16.20
N ASN A 71 -12.27 -12.28 -17.48
CA ASN A 71 -13.17 -11.80 -18.53
C ASN A 71 -14.61 -12.32 -18.35
N GLU A 72 -14.79 -13.58 -17.94
CA GLU A 72 -16.12 -14.14 -17.64
C GLU A 72 -16.82 -13.36 -16.52
N VAL A 73 -16.12 -13.14 -15.40
CA VAL A 73 -16.66 -12.36 -14.27
C VAL A 73 -16.97 -10.94 -14.73
N HIS A 74 -16.07 -10.31 -15.47
CA HIS A 74 -16.27 -8.98 -16.04
C HIS A 74 -17.55 -8.93 -16.88
N SER A 75 -17.75 -9.85 -17.82
CA SER A 75 -18.95 -9.89 -18.67
C SER A 75 -20.25 -10.08 -17.88
N ILE A 76 -20.24 -10.81 -16.76
CA ILE A 76 -21.42 -11.02 -15.91
C ILE A 76 -21.85 -9.73 -15.19
N ILE A 77 -20.87 -8.92 -14.76
CA ILE A 77 -21.13 -7.75 -13.91
C ILE A 77 -21.00 -6.43 -14.66
N GLU A 78 -20.52 -6.43 -15.91
CA GLU A 78 -20.19 -5.23 -16.68
C GLU A 78 -21.31 -4.20 -16.67
N SER A 79 -22.54 -4.64 -16.97
CA SER A 79 -23.73 -3.76 -16.97
C SER A 79 -24.07 -3.18 -15.60
N LYS A 80 -23.66 -3.84 -14.51
CA LYS A 80 -23.90 -3.39 -13.12
C LYS A 80 -22.82 -2.45 -12.61
N ILE A 81 -21.58 -2.64 -13.06
CA ILE A 81 -20.44 -1.82 -12.62
C ILE A 81 -20.14 -0.67 -13.60
N TYR A 82 -20.80 -0.67 -14.76
CA TYR A 82 -20.82 0.46 -15.66
C TYR A 82 -21.40 1.68 -14.94
N SER A 83 -20.74 2.82 -15.09
CA SER A 83 -21.27 4.10 -14.63
C SER A 83 -20.99 5.11 -15.72
N GLU A 84 -22.02 5.84 -16.14
CA GLU A 84 -21.83 7.02 -16.95
C GLU A 84 -21.01 8.03 -16.13
N GLY A 85 -19.98 8.61 -16.76
CA GLY A 85 -19.14 9.60 -16.09
C GLY A 85 -19.99 10.78 -15.65
N CYS A 86 -19.84 11.21 -14.39
CA CYS A 86 -20.39 12.48 -13.94
C CYS A 86 -19.32 13.57 -14.15
N ASN A 87 -19.73 14.83 -14.36
CA ASN A 87 -18.83 15.95 -14.68
C ASN A 87 -17.65 16.15 -13.69
N THR A 88 -17.73 15.56 -12.49
CA THR A 88 -16.72 15.63 -11.43
C THR A 88 -15.77 14.42 -11.36
N GLN A 89 -16.02 13.34 -12.11
CA GLN A 89 -15.21 12.13 -12.09
C GLN A 89 -14.91 11.64 -13.51
N ILE A 90 -13.63 11.41 -13.80
CA ILE A 90 -13.21 10.77 -15.05
C ILE A 90 -13.82 9.35 -15.06
N PRO A 91 -14.60 8.98 -16.08
CA PRO A 91 -15.17 7.65 -16.16
C PRO A 91 -14.07 6.60 -16.22
N MET A 92 -14.01 5.73 -15.21
CA MET A 92 -13.12 4.57 -15.19
C MET A 92 -13.77 3.40 -15.94
N GLY A 93 -13.01 2.76 -16.82
CA GLY A 93 -13.44 1.57 -17.54
C GLY A 93 -13.87 0.44 -16.60
N THR A 94 -14.86 -0.35 -16.99
CA THR A 94 -15.41 -1.44 -16.16
C THR A 94 -14.37 -2.52 -15.82
N LYS A 95 -13.43 -2.80 -16.74
CA LYS A 95 -12.28 -3.69 -16.47
C LYS A 95 -11.32 -3.12 -15.43
N GLU A 96 -11.09 -1.81 -15.47
CA GLU A 96 -10.25 -1.11 -14.49
C GLU A 96 -10.89 -1.17 -13.11
N LYS A 97 -12.20 -0.94 -13.01
CA LYS A 97 -12.95 -1.10 -11.75
C LYS A 97 -12.83 -2.50 -11.17
N LEU A 98 -12.97 -3.53 -12.00
CA LEU A 98 -12.80 -4.91 -11.57
C LEU A 98 -11.35 -5.21 -11.13
N ALA A 99 -10.36 -4.71 -11.88
CA ALA A 99 -8.95 -4.89 -11.54
C ALA A 99 -8.60 -4.23 -10.20
N VAL A 100 -9.06 -3.00 -9.98
CA VAL A 100 -8.85 -2.29 -8.69
C VAL A 100 -9.54 -2.99 -7.53
N PHE A 101 -10.71 -3.59 -7.76
CA PHE A 101 -11.43 -4.33 -6.72
C PHE A 101 -10.72 -5.64 -6.33
N LEU A 102 -10.11 -6.33 -7.29
CA LEU A 102 -9.47 -7.62 -7.07
C LEU A 102 -7.99 -7.52 -6.66
N GLY A 103 -7.32 -6.39 -6.91
CA GLY A 103 -5.87 -6.19 -6.73
C GLY A 103 -5.49 -5.26 -5.58
#